data_AF-A0A7L4CQP4-F1
#
_entry.id   AF-A0A7L4CQP4-F1
#
_cell.length_a   1.000
_cell.length_b   1.000
_cell.length_c   1.000
_cell.angle_alpha   90.00
_cell.angle_beta   90.00
_cell.angle_gamma   90.00
#
_symmetry.space_group_name_H-M   'P 1'
#
loop_
_entity.id
_entity.type
_entity.pdbx_description
1 polymer ?
#
loop_
_entity_poly.entity_id
_entity_poly.type
_entity_poly.pdbx_seq_one_letter_code
_entity_poly.pdbx_strand_id
1 'polypeptide(L)'
;PSLAPRLLAHKIQSPQEVEALHALTVLETCVNNCGEKFHNEIAKFRFLNELIKVLSPKYYGTWSSERVKSRVTEVIFSWTVWFPQEVKIRDAYQMLKKQGIVKEDPKVPEDKILPPPSRRPQNSIFDTDEEKSKLLARLLKSHHAEDLQAANRLIKSMIKEEQEKSARVSRRVSTISEVSESVKRMDELLENYKRQELSKSDQETLQTLLQRCEKLRPLLFRLASETVDDDEALAEILQANDKVTQALGQYRQVVAS
;
A
#
# COMPACT_ATOMS: atom_id res chain seq x y z
N PRO A 1 -22.16 0.96 1.92
CA PRO A 1 -21.73 0.18 3.11
C PRO A 1 -22.82 -0.66 3.79
N SER A 2 -24.12 -0.54 3.46
CA SER A 2 -25.23 -1.20 4.20
C SER A 2 -25.16 -2.73 4.31
N LEU A 3 -24.45 -3.41 3.39
CA LEU A 3 -24.32 -4.87 3.42
C LEU A 3 -23.31 -5.37 4.46
N ALA A 4 -22.19 -4.66 4.66
CA ALA A 4 -21.09 -5.14 5.50
C ALA A 4 -21.49 -5.29 6.99
N PRO A 5 -22.15 -4.31 7.64
CA PRO A 5 -22.65 -4.47 9.00
C PRO A 5 -23.63 -5.64 9.14
N ARG A 6 -24.47 -5.88 8.12
CA ARG A 6 -25.41 -7.02 8.13
C ARG A 6 -24.68 -8.36 8.12
N LEU A 7 -23.65 -8.51 7.28
CA LEU A 7 -22.85 -9.73 7.20
C LEU A 7 -22.04 -9.94 8.48
N LEU A 8 -21.46 -8.87 9.03
CA LEU A 8 -20.73 -8.92 10.29
C LEU A 8 -21.65 -9.33 11.44
N ALA A 9 -22.84 -8.72 11.56
CA ALA A 9 -23.81 -9.08 12.58
C ALA A 9 -24.16 -10.58 12.56
N HIS A 10 -24.41 -11.14 11.37
CA HIS A 10 -24.68 -12.57 11.22
C HIS A 10 -23.49 -13.44 11.69
N LYS A 11 -22.25 -13.03 11.41
CA LYS A 11 -21.05 -13.77 11.83
C LYS A 11 -20.75 -13.63 13.32
N ILE A 12 -21.05 -12.47 13.92
CA ILE A 12 -20.94 -12.26 15.38
C ILE A 12 -21.95 -13.14 16.13
N GLN A 13 -23.09 -13.46 15.53
CA GLN A 13 -24.10 -14.37 16.07
C GLN A 13 -23.77 -15.85 15.90
N SER A 14 -22.60 -16.19 15.34
CA SER A 14 -22.22 -17.58 15.12
C SER A 14 -22.19 -18.37 16.44
N PRO A 15 -22.71 -19.62 16.46
CA PRO A 15 -22.52 -20.50 17.59
C PRO A 15 -21.05 -20.94 17.75
N GLN A 16 -20.22 -20.76 16.73
CA GLN A 16 -18.79 -21.04 16.81
C GLN A 16 -18.06 -19.85 17.43
N GLU A 17 -17.55 -20.03 18.65
CA GLU A 17 -16.86 -18.97 19.41
C GLU A 17 -15.77 -18.27 18.58
N VAL A 18 -14.91 -19.04 17.90
CA VAL A 18 -13.79 -18.48 17.12
C VAL A 18 -14.28 -17.60 15.96
N GLU A 19 -15.34 -18.01 15.28
CA GLU A 19 -15.93 -17.23 14.18
C GLU A 19 -16.53 -15.92 14.68
N ALA A 20 -17.27 -15.97 15.80
CA ALA A 20 -17.85 -14.78 16.42
C ALA A 20 -16.77 -13.79 16.88
N LEU A 21 -15.69 -14.29 17.51
CA LEU A 21 -14.56 -13.46 17.95
C LEU A 21 -13.82 -12.83 16.76
N HIS A 22 -13.56 -13.57 15.70
CA HIS A 22 -12.95 -13.01 14.49
C HIS A 22 -13.85 -11.96 13.83
N ALA A 23 -15.16 -12.19 13.79
CA ALA A 23 -16.10 -11.21 13.26
C ALA A 23 -16.10 -9.90 14.09
N LEU A 24 -15.95 -10.00 15.41
CA LEU A 24 -15.78 -8.83 16.29
C LEU A 24 -14.46 -8.09 16.02
N THR A 25 -13.35 -8.80 15.80
CA THR A 25 -12.07 -8.18 15.40
C THR A 25 -12.19 -7.44 14.06
N VAL A 26 -12.89 -8.02 13.08
CA VAL A 26 -13.14 -7.37 11.79
C VAL A 26 -14.04 -6.15 11.98
N LEU A 27 -15.09 -6.24 12.80
CA LEU A 27 -15.95 -5.11 13.13
C LEU A 27 -15.13 -3.95 13.71
N GLU A 28 -14.28 -4.20 14.71
CA GLU A 28 -13.39 -3.17 15.26
C GLU A 28 -12.47 -2.58 14.21
N THR A 29 -11.86 -3.43 13.39
CA THR A 29 -11.00 -2.97 12.28
C THR A 29 -11.78 -2.07 11.31
N CYS A 30 -13.03 -2.38 11.00
CA CYS A 30 -13.89 -1.56 10.16
C CYS A 30 -14.28 -0.23 10.84
N VAL A 31 -14.56 -0.23 12.15
CA VAL A 31 -14.80 1.01 12.90
C VAL A 31 -13.58 1.94 12.81
N ASN A 32 -12.37 1.38 12.83
CA ASN A 32 -11.14 2.17 12.82
C ASN A 32 -10.80 2.74 11.45
N ASN A 33 -11.11 2.00 10.39
CA ASN A 33 -10.60 2.28 9.06
C ASN A 33 -11.65 2.72 8.03
N CYS A 34 -12.95 2.54 8.30
CA CYS A 34 -14.01 2.83 7.32
C CYS A 34 -14.71 4.19 7.52
N GLY A 35 -14.40 4.91 8.60
CA GLY A 35 -14.87 6.28 8.87
C GLY A 35 -16.39 6.41 9.08
N GLU A 36 -16.85 7.66 9.00
CA GLU A 36 -18.20 8.09 9.40
C GLU A 36 -19.33 7.32 8.70
N LYS A 37 -19.16 6.98 7.40
CA LYS A 37 -20.16 6.20 6.66
C LYS A 37 -20.41 4.82 7.27
N PHE A 38 -19.40 4.21 7.89
CA PHE A 38 -19.55 2.94 8.60
C PHE A 38 -20.09 3.17 10.02
N HIS A 39 -19.60 4.20 10.72
CA HIS A 39 -20.10 4.60 12.05
C HIS A 39 -21.62 4.82 12.04
N ASN A 40 -22.12 5.55 11.03
CA ASN A 40 -23.55 5.82 10.84
C ASN A 40 -24.39 4.55 10.63
N GLU A 41 -23.81 3.46 10.09
CA GLU A 41 -24.54 2.20 9.94
C GLU A 41 -24.58 1.39 11.25
N ILE A 42 -23.47 1.34 12.00
CA ILE A 42 -23.41 0.60 13.27
C ILE A 42 -24.20 1.29 14.40
N ALA A 43 -24.36 2.62 14.33
CA ALA A 43 -25.14 3.39 15.30
C ALA A 43 -26.67 3.22 15.14
N LYS A 44 -27.14 2.58 14.06
CA LYS A 44 -28.57 2.31 13.86
C LYS A 44 -29.04 1.20 14.80
N PHE A 45 -30.24 1.35 15.36
CA PHE A 45 -30.89 0.29 16.17
C PHE A 45 -30.95 -1.05 15.47
N ARG A 46 -31.10 -1.06 14.13
CA ARG A 46 -31.07 -2.31 13.35
C ARG A 46 -29.80 -3.11 13.61
N PHE A 47 -28.63 -2.48 13.64
CA PHE A 47 -27.36 -3.18 13.89
C PHE A 47 -27.16 -3.43 15.39
N LEU A 48 -27.42 -2.43 16.24
CA LEU A 48 -27.30 -2.57 17.70
C LEU A 48 -28.14 -3.72 18.26
N ASN A 49 -29.35 -3.92 17.74
CA ASN A 49 -30.23 -5.03 18.12
C ASN A 49 -29.63 -6.39 17.79
N GLU A 50 -28.84 -6.51 16.73
CA GLU A 50 -28.16 -7.77 16.41
C GLU A 50 -27.08 -8.12 17.43
N LEU A 51 -26.39 -7.12 18.00
CA LEU A 51 -25.45 -7.33 19.11
C LEU A 51 -26.19 -7.63 20.42
N ILE A 52 -27.29 -6.93 20.70
CA ILE A 52 -28.13 -7.18 21.89
C ILE A 52 -28.64 -8.62 21.92
N LYS A 53 -29.02 -9.20 20.76
CA LYS A 53 -29.45 -10.61 20.68
C LYS A 53 -28.37 -11.60 21.13
N VAL A 54 -27.09 -11.27 20.94
CA VAL A 54 -25.95 -12.10 21.40
C VAL A 54 -25.81 -12.07 22.92
N LEU A 55 -26.20 -10.96 23.56
CA LEU A 55 -26.14 -10.82 25.03
C LEU A 55 -27.41 -11.33 25.72
N SER A 56 -28.55 -11.24 25.04
CA SER A 56 -29.86 -11.52 25.64
C SER A 56 -30.14 -13.02 25.73
N PRO A 57 -30.46 -13.55 26.93
CA PRO A 57 -30.86 -14.96 27.10
C PRO A 57 -32.13 -15.34 26.33
N LYS A 58 -32.97 -14.35 25.96
CA LYS A 58 -34.18 -14.55 25.14
C LYS A 58 -33.88 -14.92 23.69
N TYR A 59 -32.64 -14.74 23.25
CA TYR A 59 -32.20 -14.98 21.88
C TYR A 59 -30.97 -15.89 21.87
N TYR A 60 -29.80 -15.37 21.51
CA TYR A 60 -28.58 -16.16 21.36
C TYR A 60 -27.73 -16.20 22.64
N GLY A 61 -28.02 -15.38 23.65
CA GLY A 61 -27.18 -15.27 24.85
C GLY A 61 -27.03 -16.55 25.68
N THR A 62 -27.95 -17.51 25.53
CA THR A 62 -27.83 -18.85 26.15
C THR A 62 -26.81 -19.74 25.42
N TRP A 63 -26.63 -19.52 24.11
CA TRP A 63 -25.77 -20.31 23.23
C TRP A 63 -24.39 -19.67 23.02
N SER A 64 -24.33 -18.34 23.10
CA SER A 64 -23.10 -17.58 23.00
C SER A 64 -22.23 -17.78 24.23
N SER A 65 -20.95 -18.07 24.01
CA SER A 65 -19.99 -18.26 25.10
C SER A 65 -19.81 -16.98 25.92
N GLU A 66 -19.37 -17.13 27.17
CA GLU A 66 -19.12 -16.00 28.06
C GLU A 66 -18.04 -15.06 27.51
N ARG A 67 -17.05 -15.62 26.79
CA ARG A 67 -15.99 -14.86 26.13
C ARG A 67 -16.54 -13.96 25.02
N VAL A 68 -17.46 -14.48 24.20
CA VAL A 68 -18.11 -13.68 23.14
C VAL A 68 -18.98 -12.59 23.76
N LYS A 69 -19.79 -12.92 24.77
CA LYS A 69 -20.66 -11.94 25.45
C LYS A 69 -19.86 -10.82 26.13
N SER A 70 -18.77 -11.17 26.80
CA SER A 70 -17.82 -10.21 27.38
C SER A 70 -17.27 -9.28 26.29
N ARG A 71 -16.83 -9.84 25.15
CA ARG A 71 -16.28 -9.05 24.05
C ARG A 71 -17.30 -8.12 23.38
N VAL A 72 -18.52 -8.58 23.15
CA VAL A 72 -19.61 -7.73 22.64
C VAL A 72 -19.91 -6.59 23.61
N THR A 73 -19.91 -6.87 24.92
CA THR A 73 -20.13 -5.87 25.96
C THR A 73 -19.03 -4.81 25.96
N GLU A 74 -17.76 -5.22 25.84
CA GLU A 74 -16.62 -4.30 25.68
C GLU A 74 -16.75 -3.41 24.44
N VAL A 75 -17.15 -3.98 23.29
CA VAL A 75 -17.31 -3.24 22.04
C VAL A 75 -18.44 -2.21 22.13
N ILE A 76 -19.60 -2.57 22.67
CA ILE A 76 -20.71 -1.61 22.84
C ILE A 76 -20.32 -0.52 23.85
N PHE A 77 -19.68 -0.89 24.95
CA PHE A 77 -19.22 0.07 25.95
C PHE A 77 -18.19 1.04 25.37
N SER A 78 -17.18 0.56 24.64
CA SER A 78 -16.16 1.43 24.03
C SER A 78 -16.80 2.43 23.07
N TRP A 79 -17.84 2.04 22.33
CA TRP A 79 -18.58 2.95 21.46
C TRP A 79 -19.35 4.03 22.23
N THR A 80 -19.81 3.79 23.46
CA THR A 80 -20.42 4.86 24.28
C THR A 80 -19.41 5.94 24.68
N VAL A 81 -18.12 5.57 24.78
CA VAL A 81 -17.02 6.49 25.08
C VAL A 81 -16.53 7.19 23.81
N TRP A 82 -16.42 6.47 22.70
CA TRP A 82 -15.89 7.00 21.44
C TRP A 82 -16.89 7.84 20.64
N PHE A 83 -18.18 7.52 20.76
CA PHE A 83 -19.26 8.22 20.08
C PHE A 83 -20.25 8.79 21.10
N PRO A 84 -19.83 9.71 21.99
CA PRO A 84 -20.70 10.26 23.04
C PRO A 84 -21.94 10.98 22.48
N GLN A 85 -21.88 11.44 21.24
CA GLN A 85 -22.98 12.04 20.49
C GLN A 85 -24.03 11.02 20.02
N GLU A 86 -23.67 9.74 19.90
CA GLU A 86 -24.57 8.69 19.40
C GLU A 86 -25.49 8.17 20.50
N VAL A 87 -26.57 8.92 20.75
CA VAL A 87 -27.56 8.64 21.80
C VAL A 87 -28.09 7.20 21.77
N LYS A 88 -28.27 6.62 20.57
CA LYS A 88 -28.79 5.25 20.39
C LYS A 88 -27.86 4.19 20.97
N ILE A 89 -26.54 4.38 20.84
CA ILE A 89 -25.54 3.45 21.38
C ILE A 89 -25.57 3.52 22.91
N ARG A 90 -25.60 4.74 23.46
CA ARG A 90 -25.73 4.97 24.91
C ARG A 90 -27.00 4.35 25.47
N ASP A 91 -28.14 4.58 24.84
CA ASP A 91 -29.43 4.07 25.30
C ASP A 91 -29.49 2.54 25.25
N ALA A 92 -28.95 1.92 24.20
CA ALA A 92 -28.83 0.47 24.09
C ALA A 92 -27.98 -0.12 25.22
N TYR A 93 -26.83 0.49 25.54
CA TYR A 93 -25.98 0.03 26.63
C TYR A 93 -26.64 0.21 28.01
N GLN A 94 -27.25 1.36 28.26
CA GLN A 94 -27.97 1.62 29.52
C GLN A 94 -29.17 0.69 29.70
N MET A 95 -29.87 0.34 28.61
CA MET A 95 -30.92 -0.67 28.64
C MET A 95 -30.38 -2.04 29.07
N LEU A 96 -29.24 -2.49 28.54
CA LEU A 96 -28.61 -3.75 28.92
C LEU A 96 -28.23 -3.78 30.41
N LYS A 97 -27.76 -2.66 30.95
CA LYS A 97 -27.49 -2.51 32.40
C LYS A 97 -28.77 -2.58 33.23
N LYS A 98 -29.81 -1.83 32.84
CA LYS A 98 -31.11 -1.82 33.54
C LYS A 98 -31.76 -3.20 33.59
N GLN A 99 -31.55 -4.02 32.56
CA GLN A 99 -32.06 -5.40 32.49
C GLN A 99 -31.18 -6.42 33.25
N GLY A 100 -30.07 -5.98 33.85
CA GLY A 100 -29.13 -6.86 34.54
C GLY A 100 -28.34 -7.81 33.61
N ILE A 101 -28.39 -7.57 32.30
CA ILE A 101 -27.61 -8.34 31.31
C ILE A 101 -26.13 -7.96 31.42
N VAL A 102 -25.84 -6.67 31.62
CA VAL A 102 -24.51 -6.15 31.93
C VAL A 102 -24.51 -5.72 33.39
N LYS A 103 -23.71 -6.39 34.22
CA LYS A 103 -23.68 -6.15 35.67
C LYS A 103 -22.71 -5.02 36.04
N GLU A 104 -21.55 -5.02 35.43
CA GLU A 104 -20.47 -4.06 35.68
C GLU A 104 -19.91 -3.55 34.35
N ASP A 105 -19.42 -2.31 34.36
CA ASP A 105 -18.79 -1.73 33.18
C ASP A 105 -17.40 -2.38 32.99
N PRO A 106 -17.05 -2.82 31.77
CA PRO A 106 -15.77 -3.46 31.53
C PRO A 106 -14.63 -2.45 31.73
N LYS A 107 -13.53 -2.90 32.32
CA LYS A 107 -12.28 -2.12 32.40
C LYS A 107 -11.65 -2.06 31.02
N VAL A 108 -12.03 -1.06 30.22
CA VAL A 108 -11.38 -0.80 28.94
C VAL A 108 -10.10 0.00 29.22
N PRO A 109 -8.91 -0.52 28.92
CA PRO A 109 -7.67 0.25 29.04
C PRO A 109 -7.75 1.51 28.19
N GLU A 110 -7.31 2.64 28.73
CA GLU A 110 -7.21 3.90 27.99
C GLU A 110 -6.37 3.74 26.70
N ASP A 111 -5.39 2.84 26.68
CA ASP A 111 -4.57 2.51 25.50
C ASP A 111 -5.30 1.81 24.35
N LYS A 112 -6.58 1.42 24.53
CA LYS A 112 -7.46 1.01 23.41
C LYS A 112 -8.18 2.20 22.77
N ILE A 113 -7.85 3.45 23.12
CA ILE A 113 -8.10 4.61 22.24
C ILE A 113 -7.54 4.24 20.88
N LEU A 114 -8.39 4.22 19.85
CA LEU A 114 -7.99 3.80 18.51
C LEU A 114 -6.72 4.54 18.11
N PRO A 115 -5.64 3.83 17.72
CA PRO A 115 -4.56 4.52 17.03
C PRO A 115 -5.23 5.25 15.85
N PRO A 116 -4.87 6.53 15.60
CA PRO A 116 -5.38 7.23 14.43
C PRO A 116 -5.23 6.31 13.22
N PRO A 117 -6.23 6.27 12.32
CA PRO A 117 -6.22 5.35 11.19
C PRO A 117 -4.84 5.39 10.55
N SER A 118 -4.23 4.21 10.34
CA SER A 118 -2.88 4.11 9.80
C SER A 118 -2.78 5.06 8.62
N ARG A 119 -1.88 6.04 8.70
CA ARG A 119 -1.72 7.03 7.63
C ARG A 119 -1.55 6.25 6.34
N ARG A 120 -2.40 6.53 5.35
CA ARG A 120 -2.24 5.96 4.00
C ARG A 120 -0.76 6.16 3.62
N PRO A 121 -0.09 5.15 3.03
CA PRO A 121 1.29 5.29 2.59
C PRO A 121 1.43 6.61 1.82
N GLN A 122 2.32 7.49 2.30
CA GLN A 122 2.44 8.87 1.77
C GLN A 122 2.86 8.92 0.29
N ASN A 123 3.28 7.78 -0.27
CA ASN A 123 3.72 7.62 -1.65
C ASN A 123 2.76 6.71 -2.42
N SER A 124 1.45 6.95 -2.33
CA SER A 124 0.50 6.23 -3.18
C SER A 124 0.57 6.76 -4.61
N ILE A 125 0.40 5.87 -5.60
CA ILE A 125 0.26 6.21 -7.03
C ILE A 125 -0.81 7.28 -7.26
N PHE A 126 -1.79 7.36 -6.34
CA PHE A 126 -2.89 8.31 -6.41
C PHE A 126 -2.60 9.67 -5.81
N ASP A 127 -1.44 9.85 -5.17
CA ASP A 127 -1.04 11.07 -4.45
C ASP A 127 0.10 11.82 -5.16
N THR A 128 0.59 11.31 -6.31
CA THR A 128 1.71 11.88 -7.08
C THR A 128 1.37 13.16 -7.84
N ASP A 129 0.10 13.34 -8.22
CA ASP A 129 -0.43 14.49 -8.96
C ASP A 129 -1.60 15.08 -8.17
N GLU A 130 -1.35 16.19 -7.48
CA GLU A 130 -2.28 16.77 -6.50
C GLU A 130 -3.66 17.12 -7.12
N GLU A 131 -3.68 17.53 -8.38
CA GLU A 131 -4.91 17.85 -9.11
C GLU A 131 -5.69 16.58 -9.44
N LYS A 132 -5.03 15.54 -9.95
CA LYS A 132 -5.66 14.23 -10.17
C LYS A 132 -6.15 13.61 -8.86
N SER A 133 -5.40 13.76 -7.76
CA SER A 133 -5.79 13.28 -6.43
C SER A 133 -7.06 13.95 -5.94
N LYS A 134 -7.14 15.28 -6.03
CA LYS A 134 -8.32 16.07 -5.65
C LYS A 134 -9.54 15.70 -6.48
N LEU A 135 -9.36 15.58 -7.80
CA LEU A 135 -10.43 15.18 -8.72
C LEU A 135 -10.94 13.77 -8.39
N LEU A 136 -10.04 12.80 -8.20
CA LEU A 136 -10.38 11.44 -7.84
C LEU A 136 -11.16 11.40 -6.50
N ALA A 137 -10.71 12.14 -5.50
CA ALA A 137 -11.39 12.24 -4.22
C ALA A 137 -12.81 12.82 -4.34
N ARG A 138 -13.00 13.83 -5.21
CA ARG A 138 -14.32 14.41 -5.50
C ARG A 138 -15.23 13.40 -6.18
N LEU A 139 -14.74 12.70 -7.21
CA LEU A 139 -15.53 11.71 -7.97
C LEU A 139 -15.95 10.53 -7.08
N LEU A 140 -15.06 10.03 -6.23
CA LEU A 140 -15.35 8.93 -5.29
C LEU A 140 -16.32 9.32 -4.17
N LYS A 141 -16.45 10.61 -3.84
CA LYS A 141 -17.42 11.11 -2.87
C LYS A 141 -18.82 11.26 -3.48
N SER A 142 -18.95 11.29 -4.79
CA SER A 142 -20.25 11.45 -5.47
C SER A 142 -21.13 10.21 -5.35
N HIS A 143 -22.44 10.44 -5.42
CA HIS A 143 -23.47 9.40 -5.46
C HIS A 143 -23.95 9.08 -6.89
N HIS A 144 -23.47 9.83 -7.89
CA HIS A 144 -23.86 9.65 -9.29
C HIS A 144 -23.05 8.53 -9.94
N ALA A 145 -23.73 7.67 -10.70
CA ALA A 145 -23.09 6.55 -11.38
C ALA A 145 -22.03 7.01 -12.39
N GLU A 146 -22.25 8.13 -13.06
CA GLU A 146 -21.32 8.72 -14.03
C GLU A 146 -20.01 9.15 -13.40
N ASP A 147 -20.07 9.81 -12.23
CA ASP A 147 -18.87 10.23 -11.49
C ASP A 147 -18.06 9.02 -11.01
N LEU A 148 -18.73 7.96 -10.55
CA LEU A 148 -18.05 6.72 -10.16
C LEU A 148 -17.42 6.01 -11.37
N GLN A 149 -18.04 6.07 -12.55
CA GLN A 149 -17.44 5.58 -13.78
C GLN A 149 -16.22 6.41 -14.19
N ALA A 150 -16.30 7.74 -14.07
CA ALA A 150 -15.17 8.62 -14.32
C ALA A 150 -14.01 8.35 -13.35
N ALA A 151 -14.30 8.14 -12.06
CA ALA A 151 -13.29 7.73 -11.07
C ALA A 151 -12.59 6.42 -11.48
N ASN A 152 -13.35 5.42 -11.92
CA ASN A 152 -12.79 4.13 -12.37
C ASN A 152 -11.89 4.29 -13.61
N ARG A 153 -12.24 5.17 -14.55
CA ARG A 153 -11.40 5.48 -15.71
C ARG A 153 -10.11 6.19 -15.29
N LEU A 154 -10.22 7.18 -14.40
CA LEU A 154 -9.08 7.91 -13.87
C LEU A 154 -8.10 6.97 -13.13
N ILE A 155 -8.61 6.09 -12.25
CA ILE A 155 -7.81 5.07 -11.55
C ILE A 155 -7.05 4.20 -12.55
N LYS A 156 -7.71 3.71 -13.61
CA LYS A 156 -7.06 2.90 -14.65
C LYS A 156 -5.96 3.66 -15.38
N SER A 157 -6.18 4.94 -15.69
CA SER A 157 -5.17 5.79 -16.34
C SER A 157 -3.94 5.96 -15.45
N MET A 158 -4.16 6.32 -14.18
CA MET A 158 -3.08 6.54 -13.22
C MET A 158 -2.23 5.28 -12.98
N ILE A 159 -2.87 4.10 -12.91
CA ILE A 159 -2.15 2.82 -12.79
C ILE A 159 -1.30 2.55 -14.04
N LYS A 160 -1.85 2.80 -15.23
CA LYS A 160 -1.13 2.58 -16.48
C LYS A 160 0.05 3.54 -16.63
N GLU A 161 -0.15 4.82 -16.33
CA GLU A 161 0.90 5.85 -16.32
C GLU A 161 2.05 5.45 -15.36
N GLU A 162 1.72 5.00 -14.15
CA GLU A 162 2.73 4.56 -13.18
C GLU A 162 3.46 3.29 -13.64
N GLN A 163 2.75 2.33 -14.25
CA GLN A 163 3.38 1.13 -14.79
C GLN A 163 4.37 1.47 -15.91
N GLU A 164 4.00 2.40 -16.80
CA GLU A 164 4.90 2.89 -17.85
C GLU A 164 6.10 3.63 -17.28
N LYS A 165 5.89 4.50 -16.29
CA LYS A 165 6.95 5.22 -15.58
C LYS A 165 7.92 4.26 -14.89
N SER A 166 7.40 3.29 -14.14
CA SER A 166 8.18 2.25 -13.47
C SER A 166 9.01 1.42 -14.46
N ALA A 167 8.42 1.07 -15.62
CA ALA A 167 9.14 0.34 -16.67
C ALA A 167 10.27 1.19 -17.28
N ARG A 168 10.06 2.50 -17.50
CA ARG A 168 11.12 3.41 -17.98
C ARG A 168 12.27 3.51 -16.97
N VAL A 169 11.95 3.73 -15.68
CA VAL A 169 12.95 3.79 -14.60
C VAL A 169 13.73 2.47 -14.51
N SER A 170 13.04 1.32 -14.55
CA SER A 170 13.68 0.01 -14.51
C SER A 170 14.66 -0.21 -15.67
N ARG A 171 14.26 0.13 -16.90
CA ARG A 171 15.14 0.07 -18.08
C ARG A 171 16.36 0.98 -17.92
N ARG A 172 16.15 2.24 -17.50
CA ARG A 172 17.22 3.21 -17.26
C ARG A 172 18.24 2.67 -16.25
N VAL A 173 17.77 2.30 -15.07
CA VAL A 173 18.63 1.79 -13.98
C VAL A 173 19.37 0.53 -14.41
N SER A 174 18.70 -0.41 -15.09
CA SER A 174 19.35 -1.63 -15.59
C SER A 174 20.46 -1.32 -16.60
N THR A 175 20.22 -0.42 -17.56
CA THR A 175 21.24 -0.03 -18.55
C THR A 175 22.41 0.71 -17.91
N ILE A 176 22.15 1.61 -16.95
CA ILE A 176 23.20 2.34 -16.23
C ILE A 176 24.04 1.40 -15.35
N SER A 177 23.40 0.42 -14.70
CA SER A 177 24.11 -0.62 -13.93
C SER A 177 25.01 -1.45 -14.84
N GLU A 178 24.50 -1.89 -15.98
CA GLU A 178 25.24 -2.65 -16.98
C GLU A 178 26.45 -1.88 -17.52
N VAL A 179 26.30 -0.58 -17.78
CA VAL A 179 27.40 0.32 -18.15
C VAL A 179 28.44 0.37 -17.03
N SER A 180 28.01 0.60 -15.80
CA SER A 180 28.91 0.77 -14.66
C SER A 180 29.73 -0.50 -14.39
N GLU A 181 29.09 -1.69 -14.47
CA GLU A 181 29.76 -2.98 -14.34
C GLU A 181 30.75 -3.24 -15.49
N SER A 182 30.33 -2.93 -16.73
CA SER A 182 31.17 -3.16 -17.91
C SER A 182 32.40 -2.27 -17.91
N VAL A 183 32.23 -0.96 -17.62
CA VAL A 183 33.33 0.00 -17.53
C VAL A 183 34.29 -0.37 -16.41
N LYS A 184 33.78 -0.67 -15.20
CA LYS A 184 34.63 -1.06 -14.07
C LYS A 184 35.49 -2.28 -14.39
N ARG A 185 34.90 -3.33 -14.98
CA ARG A 185 35.65 -4.53 -15.34
C ARG A 185 36.64 -4.28 -16.49
N MET A 186 36.30 -3.42 -17.44
CA MET A 186 37.24 -3.00 -18.49
C MET A 186 38.44 -2.27 -17.89
N ASP A 187 38.22 -1.35 -16.96
CA ASP A 187 39.29 -0.59 -16.31
C ASP A 187 40.25 -1.52 -15.55
N GLU A 188 39.72 -2.48 -14.79
CA GLU A 188 40.51 -3.52 -14.08
C GLU A 188 41.38 -4.35 -15.05
N LEU A 189 40.81 -4.78 -16.18
CA LEU A 189 41.56 -5.53 -17.19
C LEU A 189 42.58 -4.66 -17.93
N LEU A 190 42.27 -3.39 -18.21
CA LEU A 190 43.21 -2.47 -18.84
C LEU A 190 44.40 -2.13 -17.95
N GLU A 191 44.21 -2.07 -16.62
CA GLU A 191 45.32 -1.93 -15.68
C GLU A 191 46.24 -3.16 -15.70
N ASN A 192 45.68 -4.37 -15.70
CA ASN A 192 46.45 -5.61 -15.79
C ASN A 192 47.17 -5.72 -17.15
N TYR A 193 46.57 -5.21 -18.23
CA TYR A 193 47.20 -5.15 -19.56
C TYR A 193 48.46 -4.28 -19.53
N LYS A 194 48.38 -3.09 -18.92
CA LYS A 194 49.52 -2.17 -18.77
C LYS A 194 50.67 -2.80 -17.96
N ARG A 195 50.36 -3.69 -17.01
CA ARG A 195 51.35 -4.44 -16.22
C ARG A 195 51.93 -5.66 -16.95
N GLN A 196 51.45 -5.95 -18.17
CA GLN A 196 51.79 -7.17 -18.94
C GLN A 196 51.38 -8.48 -18.24
N GLU A 197 50.39 -8.41 -17.35
CA GLU A 197 49.91 -9.54 -16.54
C GLU A 197 48.62 -10.17 -17.10
N LEU A 198 48.20 -9.80 -18.32
CA LEU A 198 46.93 -10.26 -18.87
C LEU A 198 46.99 -11.70 -19.41
N SER A 199 46.05 -12.54 -18.96
CA SER A 199 45.88 -13.88 -19.52
C SER A 199 45.16 -13.86 -20.87
N LYS A 200 45.25 -14.94 -21.66
CA LYS A 200 44.49 -15.09 -22.91
C LYS A 200 42.96 -15.05 -22.69
N SER A 201 42.48 -15.62 -21.59
CA SER A 201 41.05 -15.60 -21.24
C SER A 201 40.56 -14.19 -20.91
N ASP A 202 41.41 -13.39 -20.28
CA ASP A 202 41.12 -11.97 -20.00
C ASP A 202 41.12 -11.12 -21.27
N GLN A 203 41.95 -11.45 -22.26
CA GLN A 203 41.93 -10.78 -23.57
C GLN A 203 40.60 -11.01 -24.30
N GLU A 204 40.08 -12.24 -24.31
CA GLU A 204 38.77 -12.56 -24.88
C GLU A 204 37.63 -11.87 -24.12
N THR A 205 37.74 -11.82 -22.78
CA THR A 205 36.79 -11.11 -21.92
C THR A 205 36.80 -9.61 -22.22
N LEU A 206 37.97 -9.00 -22.38
CA LEU A 206 38.12 -7.58 -22.71
C LEU A 206 37.51 -7.26 -24.09
N GLN A 207 37.73 -8.10 -25.10
CA GLN A 207 37.09 -7.92 -26.41
C GLN A 207 35.56 -8.02 -26.33
N THR A 208 35.05 -8.96 -25.52
CA THR A 208 33.60 -9.11 -25.30
C THR A 208 33.00 -7.87 -24.63
N LEU A 209 33.68 -7.32 -23.61
CA LEU A 209 33.27 -6.09 -22.93
C LEU A 209 33.31 -4.88 -23.87
N LEU A 210 34.29 -4.79 -24.75
CA LEU A 210 34.37 -3.73 -25.75
C LEU A 210 33.15 -3.74 -26.68
N GLN A 211 32.83 -4.90 -27.26
CA GLN A 211 31.64 -5.05 -28.12
C GLN A 211 30.35 -4.73 -27.36
N ARG A 212 30.29 -5.06 -26.07
CA ARG A 212 29.15 -4.72 -25.21
C ARG A 212 29.04 -3.20 -25.01
N CYS A 213 30.12 -2.53 -24.66
CA CYS A 213 30.18 -1.07 -24.52
C CYS A 213 29.81 -0.34 -25.81
N GLU A 214 30.26 -0.82 -26.98
CA GLU A 214 29.87 -0.26 -28.27
C GLU A 214 28.35 -0.38 -28.53
N LYS A 215 27.72 -1.49 -28.12
CA LYS A 215 26.26 -1.69 -28.22
C LYS A 215 25.47 -0.86 -27.20
N LEU A 216 26.06 -0.52 -26.05
CA LEU A 216 25.40 0.29 -25.02
C LEU A 216 25.26 1.77 -25.43
N ARG A 217 26.19 2.32 -26.23
CA ARG A 217 26.12 3.71 -26.71
C ARG A 217 24.80 4.06 -27.43
N PRO A 218 24.35 3.34 -28.47
CA PRO A 218 23.09 3.64 -29.15
C PRO A 218 21.87 3.41 -28.25
N LEU A 219 21.94 2.51 -27.27
CA LEU A 219 20.88 2.33 -26.28
C LEU A 219 20.77 3.54 -25.35
N LEU A 220 21.89 4.03 -24.81
CA LEU A 220 21.93 5.24 -23.99
C LEU A 220 21.45 6.47 -24.75
N PHE A 221 21.82 6.61 -26.03
CA PHE A 221 21.33 7.71 -26.86
C PHE A 221 19.81 7.67 -27.05
N ARG A 222 19.26 6.47 -27.29
CA ARG A 222 17.81 6.28 -27.37
C ARG A 222 17.13 6.60 -26.04
N LEU A 223 17.67 6.10 -24.92
CA LEU A 223 17.15 6.39 -23.59
C LEU A 223 17.16 7.90 -23.29
N ALA A 224 18.23 8.61 -23.63
CA ALA A 224 18.31 10.06 -23.48
C ALA A 224 17.26 10.77 -24.34
N SER A 225 17.05 10.33 -25.58
CA SER A 225 16.05 10.91 -26.50
C SER A 225 14.61 10.68 -26.03
N GLU A 226 14.35 9.56 -25.34
CA GLU A 226 13.05 9.21 -24.77
C GLU A 226 12.78 9.91 -23.41
N THR A 227 13.83 10.46 -22.77
CA THR A 227 13.77 11.11 -21.45
C THR A 227 13.72 12.62 -21.62
N VAL A 228 12.52 13.16 -21.82
CA VAL A 228 12.28 14.60 -22.06
C VAL A 228 11.66 15.33 -20.87
N ASP A 229 11.17 14.58 -19.88
CA ASP A 229 10.36 15.06 -18.77
C ASP A 229 11.06 14.94 -17.39
N ASP A 230 12.33 14.52 -17.37
CA ASP A 230 13.10 14.24 -16.15
C ASP A 230 14.59 14.59 -16.39
N ASP A 231 14.98 15.81 -15.98
CA ASP A 231 16.33 16.34 -16.19
C ASP A 231 17.39 15.58 -15.38
N GLU A 232 17.05 15.12 -14.17
CA GLU A 232 17.96 14.31 -13.36
C GLU A 232 18.23 12.95 -14.01
N ALA A 233 17.20 12.29 -14.52
CA ALA A 233 17.34 11.06 -15.29
C ALA A 233 18.18 11.23 -16.54
N LEU A 234 17.97 12.33 -17.27
CA LEU A 234 18.74 12.66 -18.45
C LEU A 234 20.23 12.84 -18.10
N ALA A 235 20.53 13.55 -17.01
CA ALA A 235 21.90 13.73 -16.52
C ALA A 235 22.57 12.38 -16.16
N GLU A 236 21.87 11.46 -15.50
CA GLU A 236 22.37 10.12 -15.20
C GLU A 236 22.73 9.33 -16.47
N ILE A 237 21.87 9.39 -17.50
CA ILE A 237 22.08 8.71 -18.78
C ILE A 237 23.29 9.29 -19.52
N LEU A 238 23.41 10.62 -19.56
CA LEU A 238 24.55 11.30 -20.20
C LEU A 238 25.86 10.96 -19.49
N GLN A 239 25.87 10.98 -18.15
CA GLN A 239 27.05 10.58 -17.37
C GLN A 239 27.45 9.13 -17.65
N ALA A 240 26.49 8.21 -17.79
CA ALA A 240 26.77 6.84 -18.19
C ALA A 240 27.36 6.77 -19.61
N ASN A 241 26.89 7.58 -20.54
CA ASN A 241 27.44 7.65 -21.91
C ASN A 241 28.89 8.14 -21.92
N ASP A 242 29.20 9.16 -21.12
CA ASP A 242 30.56 9.70 -21.00
C ASP A 242 31.52 8.64 -20.46
N LYS A 243 31.11 7.87 -19.44
CA LYS A 243 31.90 6.74 -18.90
C LYS A 243 32.21 5.69 -19.97
N VAL A 244 31.21 5.28 -20.77
CA VAL A 244 31.43 4.33 -21.88
C VAL A 244 32.40 4.91 -22.91
N THR A 245 32.22 6.17 -23.27
CA THR A 245 33.07 6.85 -24.25
C THR A 245 34.52 6.95 -23.76
N GLN A 246 34.71 7.27 -22.48
CA GLN A 246 36.02 7.31 -21.85
C GLN A 246 36.69 5.93 -21.84
N ALA A 247 35.98 4.88 -21.40
CA ALA A 247 36.51 3.52 -21.33
C ALA A 247 36.95 2.99 -22.71
N LEU A 248 36.14 3.22 -23.75
CA LEU A 248 36.49 2.87 -25.13
C LEU A 248 37.70 3.67 -25.63
N GLY A 249 37.82 4.94 -25.25
CA GLY A 249 38.98 5.78 -25.55
C GLY A 249 40.27 5.25 -24.90
N GLN A 250 40.21 4.87 -23.61
CA GLN A 250 41.34 4.30 -22.88
C GLN A 250 41.80 2.98 -23.50
N TYR A 251 40.87 2.10 -23.86
CA TYR A 251 41.21 0.85 -24.56
C TYR A 251 42.00 1.13 -25.85
N ARG A 252 41.53 2.07 -26.68
CA ARG A 252 42.22 2.44 -27.93
C ARG A 252 43.63 2.96 -27.68
N GLN A 253 43.83 3.78 -26.65
CA GLN A 253 45.16 4.29 -26.31
C GLN A 253 46.11 3.17 -25.86
N VAL A 254 45.63 2.25 -25.01
CA VAL A 254 46.45 1.19 -24.41
C VAL A 254 46.80 0.09 -25.40
N VAL A 255 45.89 -0.24 -26.33
CA VAL A 255 46.10 -1.33 -27.30
C VAL A 255 46.75 -0.84 -28.60
N ALA A 256 46.63 0.45 -28.94
CA ALA A 256 47.34 1.03 -30.09
C ALA A 256 48.76 1.55 -29.75
N SER A 257 49.16 1.54 -28.48
CA SER A 257 50.53 1.80 -28.02
C SER A 257 51.34 0.51 -27.98
#